data_AF-A0AAW1DVC2-F1
#
_entry.id   AF-A0AAW1DVC2-F1
#
_cell.length_a   1.000
_cell.length_b   1.000
_cell.length_c   1.000
_cell.angle_alpha   90.00
_cell.angle_beta   90.00
_cell.angle_gamma   90.00
#
_symmetry.space_group_name_H-M   'P 1'
#
loop_
_entity.id
_entity.type
_entity.pdbx_description
1 polymer ?
#
loop_
_entity_poly.entity_id
_entity_poly.type
_entity_poly.pdbx_seq_one_letter_code
_entity_poly.pdbx_strand_id
1 'polypeptide(L)'
;MLEKALSCFLYLYGLLYQVFAPCLVPALLSAKTVDHQQYLGKWYFKAAVSRREADIQKFKGLDNMWFTIEEPVNDTLLLTGHMRIGDNCMKQTWTYNIRPERDDVELEGRPERRTLLWSGKWANCPECIIFQEVEPPLNETDSEDSLSRYLLYGRQSDVDSELVKALLKNLACHRVSASVRPPQEKEFCT
;
A
#
# COMPACT_ATOMS: atom_id res chain seq x y z
N MET A 1 26.84 -7.39 44.97
CA MET A 1 25.83 -6.36 44.61
C MET A 1 26.03 -5.83 43.19
N LEU A 2 27.27 -5.70 42.70
CA LEU A 2 27.59 -5.23 41.35
C LEU A 2 27.00 -6.12 40.23
N GLU A 3 27.08 -7.45 40.35
CA GLU A 3 26.55 -8.38 39.33
C GLU A 3 25.04 -8.32 39.14
N LYS A 4 24.27 -8.21 40.23
CA LYS A 4 22.81 -8.05 40.17
C LYS A 4 22.41 -6.73 39.51
N ALA A 5 23.16 -5.65 39.79
CA ALA A 5 22.94 -4.35 39.16
C ALA A 5 23.27 -4.39 37.65
N LEU A 6 24.36 -5.05 37.27
CA LEU A 6 24.76 -5.24 35.87
C LEU A 6 23.72 -6.08 35.10
N SER A 7 23.23 -7.15 35.72
CA SER A 7 22.19 -8.01 35.14
C SER A 7 20.86 -7.26 34.97
N CYS A 8 20.44 -6.44 35.94
CA CYS A 8 19.27 -5.58 35.80
C CYS A 8 19.46 -4.53 34.70
N PHE A 9 20.65 -3.93 34.59
CA PHE A 9 20.94 -2.94 33.57
C PHE A 9 20.90 -3.55 32.16
N LEU A 10 21.51 -4.72 31.95
CA LEU A 10 21.46 -5.44 30.68
C LEU A 10 20.04 -5.89 30.32
N TYR A 11 19.24 -6.30 31.31
CA TYR A 11 17.84 -6.68 31.11
C TYR A 11 16.97 -5.47 30.70
N LEU A 12 17.13 -4.33 31.39
CA LEU A 12 16.45 -3.07 31.03
C LEU A 12 16.89 -2.56 29.66
N TYR A 13 18.18 -2.69 29.32
CA TYR A 13 18.71 -2.32 28.02
C TYR A 13 18.16 -3.22 26.90
N GLY A 14 18.05 -4.54 27.13
CA GLY A 14 17.42 -5.47 26.21
C GLY A 14 15.93 -5.18 25.98
N LEU A 15 15.21 -4.83 27.04
CA LEU A 15 13.81 -4.37 26.97
C LEU A 15 13.68 -3.05 26.18
N LEU A 16 14.56 -2.08 26.43
CA LEU A 16 14.61 -0.83 25.66
C LEU A 16 14.93 -1.08 24.19
N TYR A 17 15.82 -2.02 23.86
CA TYR A 17 16.14 -2.38 22.48
C TYR A 17 14.94 -3.00 21.74
N GLN A 18 14.09 -3.78 22.42
CA GLN A 18 12.84 -4.27 21.84
C GLN A 18 11.81 -3.15 21.60
N VAL A 19 11.86 -2.08 22.40
CA VAL A 19 11.03 -0.87 22.19
C VAL A 19 11.52 -0.06 20.98
N PHE A 20 12.82 -0.11 20.68
CA PHE A 20 13.44 0.58 19.53
C PHE A 20 13.82 -0.39 18.40
N ALA A 21 12.96 -1.37 18.08
CA ALA A 21 13.13 -2.11 16.84
C ALA A 21 13.19 -1.12 15.66
N PRO A 22 14.27 -1.10 14.86
CA PRO A 22 14.39 -0.15 13.77
C PRO A 22 13.24 -0.39 12.80
N CYS A 23 12.55 0.69 12.43
CA CYS A 23 11.47 0.63 11.47
C CYS A 23 11.99 0.03 10.17
N LEU A 24 11.26 -0.96 9.64
CA LEU A 24 11.64 -1.58 8.38
C LEU A 24 11.61 -0.52 7.28
N VAL A 25 12.75 -0.33 6.62
CA VAL A 25 12.87 0.55 5.46
C VAL A 25 12.23 -0.16 4.27
N PRO A 26 11.16 0.39 3.66
CA PRO A 26 10.54 -0.23 2.49
C PRO A 26 11.47 -0.18 1.29
N ALA A 27 11.42 -1.23 0.47
CA ALA A 27 12.10 -1.24 -0.82
C ALA A 27 11.17 -0.63 -1.88
N LEU A 28 11.58 0.52 -2.43
CA LEU A 28 10.92 1.14 -3.57
C LEU A 28 11.16 0.26 -4.81
N LEU A 29 10.08 -0.05 -5.52
CA LEU A 29 10.11 -0.69 -6.82
C LEU A 29 10.06 0.41 -7.87
N SER A 30 11.23 0.91 -8.27
CA SER A 30 11.32 1.99 -9.26
C SER A 30 10.61 1.57 -10.54
N ALA A 31 9.61 2.36 -10.95
CA ALA A 31 8.82 2.09 -12.15
C ALA A 31 9.68 1.90 -13.41
N LYS A 32 10.87 2.53 -13.46
CA LYS A 32 11.81 2.42 -14.58
C LYS A 32 12.52 1.07 -14.68
N THR A 33 12.97 0.53 -13.56
CA THR A 33 13.94 -0.59 -13.54
C THR A 33 13.33 -1.90 -13.12
N VAL A 34 12.09 -1.87 -12.63
CA VAL A 34 11.41 -3.06 -12.18
C VAL A 34 10.96 -3.90 -13.38
N ASP A 35 11.04 -5.22 -13.25
CA ASP A 35 10.51 -6.13 -14.25
C ASP A 35 8.98 -6.00 -14.29
N HIS A 36 8.46 -5.28 -15.30
CA HIS A 36 7.03 -5.01 -15.44
C HIS A 36 6.21 -6.30 -15.59
N GLN A 37 6.82 -7.34 -16.18
CA GLN A 37 6.18 -8.65 -16.35
C GLN A 37 5.83 -9.29 -15.00
N GLN A 38 6.64 -9.05 -13.97
CA GLN A 38 6.35 -9.52 -12.61
C GLN A 38 5.06 -8.93 -12.03
N TYR A 39 4.62 -7.76 -12.50
CA TYR A 39 3.43 -7.08 -12.00
C TYR A 39 2.17 -7.29 -12.85
N LEU A 40 2.30 -7.88 -14.03
CA LEU A 40 1.15 -8.20 -14.86
C LEU A 40 0.24 -9.24 -14.23
N GLY A 41 -1.00 -9.29 -14.71
CA GLY A 41 -2.01 -10.23 -14.27
C GLY A 41 -2.81 -9.75 -13.07
N LYS A 42 -3.40 -10.69 -12.33
CA LYS A 42 -4.46 -10.43 -11.37
C LYS A 42 -3.94 -10.07 -9.97
N TRP A 43 -4.63 -9.14 -9.32
CA TRP A 43 -4.34 -8.63 -7.99
C TRP A 43 -5.63 -8.38 -7.20
N TYR A 44 -5.62 -8.70 -5.91
CA TYR A 44 -6.75 -8.55 -5.01
C TYR A 44 -6.45 -7.49 -3.94
N PHE A 45 -7.38 -6.56 -3.74
CA PHE A 45 -7.27 -5.52 -2.73
C PHE A 45 -7.39 -6.08 -1.32
N LYS A 46 -6.44 -5.73 -0.45
CA LYS A 46 -6.33 -6.24 0.92
C LYS A 46 -6.58 -5.19 1.99
N ALA A 47 -6.08 -3.97 1.79
CA ALA A 47 -6.28 -2.88 2.73
C ALA A 47 -5.93 -1.53 2.10
N ALA A 48 -6.57 -0.47 2.61
CA ALA A 48 -6.10 0.89 2.48
C ALA A 48 -5.63 1.40 3.85
N VAL A 49 -4.52 2.11 3.88
CA VAL A 49 -3.94 2.69 5.09
C VAL A 49 -3.56 4.14 4.83
N SER A 50 -3.85 5.04 5.76
CA SER A 50 -3.46 6.45 5.67
C SER A 50 -3.22 7.04 7.06
N ARG A 51 -2.68 8.25 7.08
CA ARG A 51 -2.66 9.10 8.28
C ARG A 51 -4.04 9.71 8.56
N ARG A 52 -4.81 10.04 7.52
CA ARG A 52 -6.13 10.67 7.64
C ARG A 52 -7.20 9.70 7.14
N GLU A 53 -8.23 9.51 7.96
CA GLU A 53 -9.37 8.65 7.60
C GLU A 53 -10.06 9.09 6.31
N ALA A 54 -10.10 10.41 6.06
CA ALA A 54 -10.70 11.00 4.86
C ALA A 54 -10.07 10.47 3.55
N ASP A 55 -8.76 10.19 3.56
CA ASP A 55 -8.02 9.74 2.37
C ASP A 55 -8.40 8.30 1.96
N ILE A 56 -8.96 7.54 2.89
CA ILE A 56 -9.35 6.13 2.71
C ILE A 56 -10.85 5.88 2.89
N GLN A 57 -11.64 6.92 3.17
CA GLN A 57 -13.08 6.81 3.43
C GLN A 57 -13.83 6.13 2.28
N LYS A 58 -13.42 6.38 1.03
CA LYS A 58 -14.04 5.78 -0.16
C LYS A 58 -14.01 4.24 -0.17
N PHE A 59 -13.07 3.62 0.56
CA PHE A 59 -12.93 2.17 0.61
C PHE A 59 -13.88 1.52 1.65
N LYS A 60 -14.53 2.29 2.53
CA LYS A 60 -15.43 1.73 3.55
C LYS A 60 -16.67 1.04 2.99
N GLY A 61 -17.14 1.48 1.83
CA GLY A 61 -18.29 0.88 1.16
C GLY A 61 -17.93 -0.32 0.27
N LEU A 62 -16.64 -0.61 0.11
CA LEU A 62 -16.15 -1.67 -0.75
C LEU A 62 -16.16 -3.01 -0.01
N ASP A 63 -16.93 -3.98 -0.51
CA ASP A 63 -16.92 -5.34 0.01
C ASP A 63 -15.65 -6.08 -0.45
N ASN A 64 -15.34 -6.01 -1.74
CA ASN A 64 -14.16 -6.63 -2.33
C ASN A 64 -13.77 -5.93 -3.65
N MET A 65 -12.51 -6.07 -4.04
CA MET A 65 -12.00 -5.61 -5.33
C MET A 65 -10.86 -6.49 -5.82
N TRP A 66 -10.83 -6.72 -7.11
CA TRP A 66 -9.64 -7.21 -7.81
C TRP A 66 -9.42 -6.41 -9.09
N PHE A 67 -8.21 -6.40 -9.61
CA PHE A 67 -7.91 -5.87 -10.93
C PHE A 67 -6.91 -6.75 -11.68
N THR A 68 -6.84 -6.57 -12.99
CA THR A 68 -5.74 -7.05 -13.82
C THR A 68 -4.86 -5.89 -14.24
N ILE A 69 -3.54 -6.12 -14.26
CA ILE A 69 -2.56 -5.23 -14.90
C ILE A 69 -2.16 -5.87 -16.23
N GLU A 70 -2.25 -5.09 -17.29
CA GLU A 70 -1.80 -5.44 -18.63
C GLU A 70 -0.86 -4.36 -19.15
N GLU A 71 0.08 -4.74 -20.03
CA GLU A 71 0.96 -3.81 -20.74
C GLU A 71 0.61 -3.87 -22.23
N PRO A 72 -0.41 -3.10 -22.69
CA PRO A 72 -0.85 -3.16 -24.08
C PRO A 72 0.17 -2.54 -25.05
N VAL A 73 0.95 -1.57 -24.56
CA VAL A 73 1.99 -0.85 -25.28
C VAL A 73 3.11 -0.56 -24.28
N ASN A 74 4.36 -0.52 -24.75
CA ASN A 74 5.51 -0.17 -23.91
C ASN A 74 5.25 1.10 -23.08
N ASP A 75 5.74 1.07 -21.84
CA ASP A 75 5.65 2.18 -20.89
C ASP A 75 4.22 2.57 -20.50
N THR A 76 3.22 1.72 -20.79
CA THR A 76 1.81 1.95 -20.44
C THR A 76 1.25 0.73 -19.72
N LEU A 77 0.72 0.93 -18.52
CA LEU A 77 0.03 -0.09 -17.74
C LEU A 77 -1.48 0.19 -17.73
N LEU A 78 -2.27 -0.81 -18.15
CA LEU A 78 -3.72 -0.75 -18.11
C LEU A 78 -4.23 -1.59 -16.92
N LEU A 79 -4.88 -0.92 -15.97
CA LEU A 79 -5.48 -1.55 -14.80
C LEU A 79 -6.99 -1.65 -14.98
N THR A 80 -7.53 -2.86 -15.10
CA THR A 80 -8.98 -3.09 -15.16
C THR A 80 -9.47 -3.67 -13.84
N GLY A 81 -10.17 -2.85 -13.05
CA GLY A 81 -10.71 -3.22 -11.75
C GLY A 81 -12.18 -3.60 -11.76
N HIS A 82 -12.50 -4.59 -10.94
CA HIS A 82 -13.83 -5.10 -10.65
C HIS A 82 -14.08 -4.94 -9.16
N MET A 83 -15.09 -4.15 -8.81
CA MET A 83 -15.38 -3.71 -7.44
C MET A 83 -16.80 -4.08 -7.05
N ARG A 84 -16.96 -4.68 -5.86
CA ARG A 84 -18.25 -4.87 -5.22
C ARG A 84 -18.46 -3.76 -4.19
N ILE A 85 -19.47 -2.91 -4.39
CA ILE A 85 -19.86 -1.85 -3.46
C ILE A 85 -21.30 -2.06 -3.04
N GLY A 86 -21.53 -2.41 -1.78
CA GLY A 86 -22.83 -2.91 -1.34
C GLY A 86 -23.21 -4.15 -2.16
N ASP A 87 -24.35 -4.12 -2.85
CA ASP A 87 -24.77 -5.19 -3.78
C ASP A 87 -24.35 -4.96 -5.23
N ASN A 88 -23.85 -3.76 -5.55
CA ASN A 88 -23.56 -3.36 -6.92
C ASN A 88 -22.18 -3.82 -7.37
N CYS A 89 -22.09 -4.25 -8.63
CA CYS A 89 -20.82 -4.41 -9.33
C CYS A 89 -20.47 -3.16 -10.12
N MET A 90 -19.22 -2.75 -10.01
CA MET A 90 -18.65 -1.68 -10.81
C MET A 90 -17.37 -2.16 -11.47
N LYS A 91 -17.22 -1.84 -12.76
CA LYS A 91 -16.01 -2.04 -13.53
C LYS A 91 -15.38 -0.69 -13.84
N GLN A 92 -14.09 -0.55 -13.60
CA GLN A 92 -13.35 0.68 -13.90
C GLN A 92 -12.01 0.34 -14.52
N THR A 93 -11.54 1.20 -15.40
CA THR A 93 -10.21 1.08 -16.01
C THR A 93 -9.38 2.31 -15.68
N TRP A 94 -8.09 2.11 -15.40
CA TRP A 94 -7.11 3.16 -15.16
C TRP A 94 -5.90 2.94 -16.06
N THR A 95 -5.48 3.99 -16.76
CA THR A 95 -4.26 3.98 -17.56
C THR A 95 -3.14 4.64 -16.76
N TYR A 96 -2.03 3.94 -16.58
CA TYR A 96 -0.83 4.45 -15.94
C TYR A 96 0.30 4.55 -16.96
N ASN A 97 1.01 5.67 -16.96
CA ASN A 97 2.16 5.89 -17.81
C ASN A 97 3.44 5.77 -16.98
N ILE A 98 4.41 5.03 -17.51
CA ILE A 98 5.76 4.90 -16.96
C ILE A 98 6.65 5.95 -17.64
N ARG A 99 7.42 6.67 -16.85
CA ARG A 99 8.33 7.72 -17.34
C ARG A 99 9.78 7.30 -17.03
N PRO A 100 10.68 7.23 -18.04
CA PRO A 100 12.07 6.81 -17.83
C PRO A 100 12.89 7.64 -16.81
N GLU A 101 12.45 8.87 -16.56
CA GLU A 101 13.05 9.83 -15.65
C GLU A 101 12.43 9.84 -14.24
N ARG A 102 11.42 9.01 -13.98
CA ARG A 102 10.68 8.98 -12.70
C ARG A 102 10.67 7.57 -12.09
N ASP A 103 10.55 7.53 -10.77
CA ASP A 103 10.36 6.28 -10.02
C ASP A 103 8.88 5.93 -9.79
N ASP A 104 7.98 6.87 -10.03
CA ASP A 104 6.52 6.71 -9.92
C ASP A 104 5.83 6.46 -11.27
N VAL A 105 4.62 5.91 -11.21
CA VAL A 105 3.71 5.80 -12.36
C VAL A 105 2.65 6.90 -12.34
N GLU A 106 2.38 7.47 -13.50
CA GLU A 106 1.48 8.62 -13.69
C GLU A 106 0.09 8.16 -14.10
N LEU A 107 -0.93 8.51 -13.32
CA LEU A 107 -2.32 8.17 -13.65
C LEU A 107 -2.91 9.16 -14.68
N GLU A 108 -3.40 8.66 -15.80
CA GLU A 108 -4.03 9.47 -16.83
C GLU A 108 -5.24 10.25 -16.27
N GLY A 109 -5.33 11.55 -16.59
CA GLY A 109 -6.35 12.46 -16.08
C GLY A 109 -6.14 12.93 -14.62
N ARG A 110 -5.05 12.50 -13.96
CA ARG A 110 -4.66 12.92 -12.61
C ARG A 110 -3.14 13.23 -12.57
N PRO A 111 -2.65 14.23 -13.31
CA PRO A 111 -1.20 14.49 -13.44
C PRO A 111 -0.50 14.85 -12.11
N GLU A 112 -1.24 15.46 -11.17
CA GLU A 112 -0.73 15.77 -9.83
C GLU A 112 -0.58 14.53 -8.93
N ARG A 113 -1.25 13.42 -9.29
CA ARG A 113 -1.20 12.19 -8.50
C ARG A 113 0.03 11.37 -8.86
N ARG A 114 0.89 11.18 -7.86
CA ARG A 114 2.05 10.31 -7.93
C ARG A 114 1.71 8.96 -7.32
N THR A 115 2.00 7.88 -8.04
CA THR A 115 1.81 6.51 -7.54
C THR A 115 3.15 5.79 -7.47
N LEU A 116 3.67 5.60 -6.25
CA LEU A 116 4.90 4.86 -6.00
C LEU A 116 4.56 3.39 -5.73
N LEU A 117 5.40 2.49 -6.24
CA LEU A 117 5.25 1.06 -6.06
C LEU A 117 6.26 0.57 -5.02
N TRP A 118 5.80 -0.14 -4.00
CA TRP A 118 6.63 -0.66 -2.93
C TRP A 118 6.53 -2.18 -2.85
N SER A 119 7.64 -2.82 -2.48
CA SER A 119 7.70 -4.27 -2.32
C SER A 119 6.78 -4.73 -1.19
N GLY A 120 5.97 -5.76 -1.45
CA GLY A 120 5.15 -6.42 -0.43
C GLY A 120 5.93 -7.07 0.70
N LYS A 121 7.27 -7.18 0.61
CA LYS A 121 8.14 -7.53 1.75
C LYS A 121 7.92 -6.60 2.95
N TRP A 122 7.49 -5.37 2.71
CA TRP A 122 7.10 -4.44 3.78
C TRP A 122 5.84 -4.87 4.54
N ALA A 123 5.04 -5.78 3.99
CA ALA A 123 3.92 -6.45 4.65
C ALA A 123 4.22 -7.95 4.93
N ASN A 124 5.49 -8.36 4.90
CA ASN A 124 5.91 -9.77 4.99
C ASN A 124 5.29 -10.68 3.90
N CYS A 125 5.03 -10.14 2.71
CA CYS A 125 4.42 -10.85 1.60
C CYS A 125 5.20 -10.60 0.29
N PRO A 126 6.11 -11.50 -0.11
CA PRO A 126 6.90 -11.34 -1.33
C PRO A 126 6.06 -11.24 -2.61
N GLU A 127 4.90 -11.89 -2.63
CA GLU A 127 3.94 -11.89 -3.73
C GLU A 127 2.90 -10.74 -3.63
N CYS A 128 3.16 -9.74 -2.80
CA CYS A 128 2.29 -8.57 -2.66
C CYS A 128 2.94 -7.33 -3.27
N ILE A 129 2.11 -6.34 -3.59
CA ILE A 129 2.53 -5.02 -4.00
C ILE A 129 1.78 -3.96 -3.18
N ILE A 130 2.46 -2.87 -2.86
CA ILE A 130 1.87 -1.74 -2.15
C ILE A 130 1.96 -0.52 -3.05
N PHE A 131 0.82 0.10 -3.33
CA PHE A 131 0.78 1.38 -4.02
C PHE A 131 0.75 2.48 -2.98
N GLN A 132 1.59 3.49 -3.10
CA GLN A 132 1.46 4.73 -2.36
C GLN A 132 0.99 5.82 -3.30
N GLU A 133 -0.23 6.31 -3.10
CA GLU A 133 -0.78 7.43 -3.85
C GLU A 133 -0.60 8.71 -3.03
N VAL A 134 0.03 9.70 -3.65
CA VAL A 134 0.28 11.02 -3.07
C VAL A 134 -0.21 12.09 -4.04
N GLU A 135 -0.93 13.09 -3.52
CA GLU A 135 -1.22 14.33 -4.23
C GLU A 135 -0.67 15.49 -3.42
N PRO A 136 0.00 16.46 -4.07
CA PRO A 136 0.62 17.59 -3.38
C PRO A 136 -0.41 18.40 -2.57
N PRO A 137 0.04 19.25 -1.63
CA PRO A 137 -0.84 20.15 -0.91
C PRO A 137 -1.65 21.04 -1.86
N LEU A 138 -2.89 21.39 -1.48
CA LEU A 138 -3.76 22.23 -2.31
C LEU A 138 -3.28 23.68 -2.36
N ASN A 139 -2.66 24.15 -1.28
CA ASN A 139 -2.08 25.49 -1.19
C ASN A 139 -0.59 25.38 -0.88
N GLU A 140 0.21 26.31 -1.41
CA GLU A 140 1.67 26.34 -1.18
C GLU A 140 2.05 26.52 0.30
N THR A 141 1.14 27.05 1.11
CA THR A 141 1.34 27.23 2.55
C THR A 141 1.06 25.96 3.36
N ASP A 142 0.41 24.98 2.76
CA ASP A 142 0.04 23.74 3.44
C ASP A 142 1.26 22.81 3.49
N SER A 143 1.53 22.29 4.68
CA SER A 143 2.65 21.36 4.91
C SER A 143 2.26 19.89 4.73
N GLU A 144 0.97 19.61 4.49
CA GLU A 144 0.44 18.27 4.35
C GLU A 144 -0.12 18.05 2.94
N ASP A 145 0.20 16.89 2.37
CA ASP A 145 -0.34 16.42 1.11
C ASP A 145 -1.88 16.44 1.11
N SER A 146 -2.48 16.78 -0.04
CA SER A 146 -3.93 16.75 -0.20
C SER A 146 -4.49 15.32 -0.24
N LEU A 147 -3.64 14.35 -0.61
CA LEU A 147 -3.90 12.92 -0.48
C LEU A 147 -2.60 12.20 -0.11
N SER A 148 -2.64 11.31 0.89
CA SER A 148 -1.55 10.38 1.13
C SER A 148 -2.08 9.05 1.64
N ARG A 149 -1.94 7.98 0.87
CA ARG A 149 -2.44 6.66 1.26
C ARG A 149 -1.62 5.52 0.67
N TYR A 150 -1.64 4.39 1.37
CA TYR A 150 -1.04 3.14 0.98
C TYR A 150 -2.14 2.11 0.70
N LEU A 151 -2.05 1.42 -0.43
CA LEU A 151 -3.00 0.42 -0.88
C LEU A 151 -2.27 -0.91 -1.05
N LEU A 152 -2.67 -1.93 -0.30
CA LEU A 152 -2.04 -3.24 -0.33
C LEU A 152 -2.82 -4.20 -1.23
N TYR A 153 -2.08 -4.90 -2.09
CA TYR A 153 -2.60 -5.89 -3.01
C TYR A 153 -1.82 -7.19 -2.92
N GLY A 154 -2.51 -8.32 -3.10
CA GLY A 154 -1.91 -9.65 -3.14
C GLY A 154 -2.40 -10.48 -4.33
N ARG A 155 -1.65 -11.53 -4.69
CA ARG A 155 -2.01 -12.44 -5.79
C ARG A 155 -3.19 -13.36 -5.48
N GLN A 156 -3.34 -13.77 -4.22
CA GLN A 156 -4.43 -14.64 -3.78
C GLN A 156 -5.63 -13.81 -3.30
N SER A 157 -6.84 -14.35 -3.36
CA SER A 157 -8.06 -13.63 -2.99
C SER A 157 -8.26 -13.52 -1.48
N ASP A 158 -7.88 -14.55 -0.74
CA ASP A 158 -8.07 -14.72 0.71
C ASP A 158 -7.49 -13.57 1.56
N VAL A 159 -8.28 -13.10 2.53
CA VAL A 159 -7.82 -12.09 3.49
C VAL A 159 -6.99 -12.78 4.57
N ASP A 160 -5.69 -12.96 4.34
CA ASP A 160 -4.79 -13.25 5.46
C ASP A 160 -4.69 -11.99 6.34
N SER A 161 -5.10 -12.11 7.60
CA SER A 161 -5.12 -10.99 8.54
C SER A 161 -3.72 -10.55 8.97
N GLU A 162 -2.72 -11.43 8.84
CA GLU A 162 -1.35 -11.18 9.31
C GLU A 162 -0.59 -10.23 8.38
N LEU A 163 -0.80 -10.28 7.06
CA LEU A 163 -0.18 -9.32 6.12
C LEU A 163 -0.62 -7.87 6.40
N VAL A 164 -1.91 -7.65 6.71
CA VAL A 164 -2.39 -6.30 7.01
C VAL A 164 -1.85 -5.83 8.36
N LYS A 165 -1.80 -6.70 9.38
CA LYS A 165 -1.17 -6.38 10.67
C LYS A 165 0.31 -6.02 10.51
N ALA A 166 1.05 -6.76 9.70
CA ALA A 166 2.45 -6.50 9.41
C ALA A 166 2.64 -5.12 8.75
N LEU A 167 1.83 -4.80 7.74
CA LEU A 167 1.87 -3.48 7.10
C LEU A 167 1.55 -2.36 8.10
N LEU A 168 0.50 -2.50 8.91
CA LEU A 168 0.11 -1.49 9.90
C LEU A 168 1.18 -1.27 10.95
N LYS A 169 1.81 -2.34 11.43
CA LYS A 169 2.94 -2.25 12.37
C LYS A 169 4.09 -1.43 11.77
N ASN A 170 4.41 -1.67 10.50
CA ASN A 170 5.50 -0.97 9.83
C ASN A 170 5.15 0.49 9.48
N LEU A 171 3.89 0.78 9.15
CA LEU A 171 3.42 2.14 8.88
C LEU A 171 3.23 2.97 10.15
N ALA A 172 2.92 2.35 11.29
CA ALA A 172 2.77 3.03 12.57
C ALA A 172 4.05 3.78 13.00
N CYS A 173 5.22 3.27 12.61
CA CYS A 173 6.51 3.95 12.73
C CYS A 173 6.52 5.36 12.12
N HIS A 174 5.74 5.56 11.06
CA HIS A 174 5.62 6.82 10.33
C HIS A 174 4.36 7.60 10.70
N ARG A 175 3.72 7.26 11.84
CA ARG A 175 2.44 7.85 12.30
C ARG A 175 1.29 7.66 11.30
N VAL A 176 1.33 6.57 10.54
CA VAL A 176 0.29 6.16 9.58
C VAL A 176 -0.40 4.93 10.16
N SER A 177 -1.67 5.05 10.55
CA SER A 177 -2.36 3.99 11.31
C SER A 177 -3.85 3.85 11.01
N ALA A 178 -4.50 4.85 10.41
CA ALA A 178 -5.88 4.72 9.97
C ALA A 178 -5.96 3.68 8.86
N SER A 179 -6.92 2.76 8.93
CA SER A 179 -7.00 1.66 7.96
C SER A 179 -8.42 1.19 7.68
N VAL A 180 -8.62 0.75 6.45
CA VAL A 180 -9.84 0.11 5.99
C VAL A 180 -9.47 -1.24 5.39
N ARG A 181 -10.12 -2.29 5.85
CA ARG A 181 -10.05 -3.63 5.26
C ARG A 181 -11.40 -3.96 4.62
N PRO A 182 -11.42 -4.42 3.36
CA PRO A 182 -12.63 -4.93 2.75
C PRO A 182 -13.08 -6.19 3.51
N PRO A 183 -14.38 -6.35 3.83
CA PRO A 183 -14.90 -7.52 4.53
C PRO A 183 -14.84 -8.80 3.69
N GLN A 184 -14.91 -8.68 2.35
CA GLN A 184 -14.94 -9.80 1.40
C GLN A 184 -16.00 -10.85 1.71
N GLU A 185 -17.21 -10.41 2.08
CA GLU A 185 -18.31 -11.31 2.44
C GLU A 185 -19.13 -11.74 1.22
N LYS A 186 -18.99 -11.05 0.08
CA LYS A 186 -19.74 -11.32 -1.15
C LYS A 186 -18.85 -11.87 -2.24
N GLU A 187 -19.48 -12.47 -3.24
CA GLU A 187 -18.79 -12.91 -4.45
C GLU A 187 -18.15 -11.75 -5.20
N PHE A 188 -16.95 -12.00 -5.72
CA PHE A 188 -16.24 -11.05 -6.57
C PHE A 188 -17.03 -10.76 -7.84
N CYS A 189 -16.98 -9.50 -8.28
CA CYS A 189 -17.51 -9.11 -9.58
C CYS A 189 -16.71 -9.72 -10.73
N THR A 190 -17.35 -9.87 -11.89
CA THR A 190 -16.73 -10.35 -13.14
C THR A 190 -16.73 -9.26 -14.21
#